data_AF-A0A522B715-F1
#
_entry.id   AF-A0A522B715-F1
#
_cell.length_a   1.000
_cell.length_b   1.000
_cell.length_c   1.000
_cell.angle_alpha   90.00
_cell.angle_beta   90.00
_cell.angle_gamma   90.00
#
_symmetry.space_group_name_H-M   'P 1'
#
loop_
_entity.id
_entity.type
_entity.pdbx_description
1 polymer ?
#
loop_
_entity_poly.entity_id
_entity_poly.type
_entity_poly.pdbx_seq_one_letter_code
_entity_poly.pdbx_strand_id
1 'polypeptide(L)'
;SSWLFDQPWFAGNGVLTRPEWIGIDAYYYVCLAFLVTVLLGVRTLQRGRFGRNVVAVRDNPAQAAAMGIAVVRTKLTTFVLSGALASLAGFLWAAGVTNASPEAFPAYRSLGLLSAAIIGGLGSVGGAVLGTAYLLGIPYFASDVSPYFGILSTGVGLLVLVLVLPGGLARVAFAVRDRIALLVTGIDARPRVEPVQEQQSEPEPVRELVGAGR
;
A
#
# COMPACT_ATOMS: atom_id res chain seq x y z
N SER A 1 -31.62 -18.53 16.28
CA SER A 1 -31.86 -18.23 14.85
C SER A 1 -30.75 -18.81 13.94
N SER A 2 -30.15 -19.96 14.28
CA SER A 2 -29.06 -20.60 13.54
C SER A 2 -29.51 -21.53 12.40
N TRP A 3 -30.78 -21.97 12.41
CA TRP A 3 -31.32 -22.97 11.47
C TRP A 3 -31.28 -22.56 9.99
N LEU A 4 -31.30 -21.26 9.69
CA LEU A 4 -31.18 -20.76 8.31
C LEU A 4 -29.77 -20.97 7.74
N PHE A 5 -28.74 -20.93 8.58
CA PHE A 5 -27.34 -21.04 8.17
C PHE A 5 -26.86 -22.50 8.03
N ASP A 6 -27.58 -23.46 8.59
CA ASP A 6 -27.31 -24.91 8.46
C ASP A 6 -27.88 -25.53 7.17
N GLN A 7 -28.56 -24.74 6.34
CA GLN A 7 -29.18 -25.25 5.14
C GLN A 7 -28.12 -25.61 4.08
N PRO A 8 -28.16 -26.82 3.47
CA PRO A 8 -27.13 -27.29 2.54
C PRO A 8 -27.05 -26.49 1.24
N TRP A 9 -28.12 -25.75 0.88
CA TRP A 9 -28.14 -24.80 -0.23
C TRP A 9 -27.56 -23.42 0.11
N PHE A 10 -27.47 -23.07 1.41
CA PHE A 10 -26.94 -21.80 1.89
C PHE A 10 -25.46 -21.93 2.31
N ALA A 11 -25.10 -23.03 2.97
CA ALA A 11 -23.72 -23.37 3.33
C ALA A 11 -22.93 -23.97 2.16
N GLY A 12 -23.63 -24.48 1.13
CA GLY A 12 -23.03 -25.38 0.13
C GLY A 12 -22.50 -26.65 0.80
N ASN A 13 -22.04 -27.63 0.02
CA ASN A 13 -21.40 -28.81 0.60
C ASN A 13 -20.01 -28.52 1.21
N GLY A 14 -19.66 -27.24 1.46
CA GLY A 14 -18.36 -26.77 1.95
C GLY A 14 -17.21 -26.94 0.96
N VAL A 15 -17.35 -27.89 0.02
CA VAL A 15 -16.36 -28.25 -0.98
C VAL A 15 -16.73 -27.59 -2.29
N LEU A 16 -16.08 -26.46 -2.58
CA LEU A 16 -15.93 -26.00 -3.95
C LEU A 16 -14.95 -26.96 -4.62
N THR A 17 -15.46 -28.02 -5.25
CA THR A 17 -14.67 -28.89 -6.11
C THR A 17 -14.08 -28.03 -7.22
N ARG A 18 -12.79 -27.73 -7.08
CA ARG A 18 -12.04 -26.96 -8.06
C ARG A 18 -12.11 -27.73 -9.37
N PRO A 19 -12.61 -27.12 -10.45
CA PRO A 19 -12.89 -27.91 -11.62
C PRO A 19 -11.55 -28.31 -12.26
N GLU A 20 -11.40 -29.59 -12.61
CA GLU A 20 -10.11 -30.27 -12.83
C GLU A 20 -9.21 -29.65 -13.93
N TRP A 21 -9.80 -28.84 -14.81
CA TRP A 21 -9.11 -28.09 -15.87
C TRP A 21 -8.27 -26.91 -15.33
N ILE A 22 -8.49 -26.47 -14.08
CA ILE A 22 -7.60 -25.54 -13.37
C ILE A 22 -6.68 -26.36 -12.46
N GLY A 23 -5.65 -26.95 -13.06
CA GLY A 23 -4.52 -27.54 -12.33
C GLY A 23 -3.89 -26.51 -11.38
N ILE A 24 -3.14 -26.99 -10.38
CA ILE A 24 -2.44 -26.14 -9.38
C ILE A 24 -1.60 -25.07 -10.09
N ASP A 25 -0.96 -25.47 -11.19
CA ASP A 25 -0.14 -24.60 -12.04
C ASP A 25 -0.97 -23.49 -12.70
N ALA A 26 -2.14 -23.81 -13.26
CA ALA A 26 -3.00 -22.82 -13.91
C ALA A 26 -3.49 -21.75 -12.93
N TYR A 27 -3.88 -22.14 -11.72
CA TYR A 27 -4.29 -21.18 -10.68
C TYR A 27 -3.12 -20.28 -10.25
N TYR A 28 -1.91 -20.84 -10.12
CA TYR A 28 -0.71 -20.06 -9.84
C TYR A 28 -0.44 -19.01 -10.93
N TYR A 29 -0.50 -19.40 -12.21
CA TYR A 29 -0.31 -18.46 -13.32
C TYR A 29 -1.40 -17.39 -13.39
N VAL A 30 -2.66 -17.73 -13.08
CA VAL A 30 -3.76 -16.75 -12.99
C VAL A 30 -3.51 -15.75 -11.86
N CYS A 31 -3.12 -16.21 -10.67
CA CYS A 31 -2.74 -15.34 -9.55
C CYS A 31 -1.56 -14.43 -9.91
N LEU A 32 -0.54 -14.98 -10.56
CA LEU A 32 0.65 -14.23 -10.98
C LEU A 32 0.29 -13.17 -12.04
N ALA A 33 -0.47 -13.55 -13.07
CA ALA A 33 -0.92 -12.64 -14.11
C ALA A 33 -1.80 -11.52 -13.53
N PHE A 34 -2.70 -11.86 -12.60
CA PHE A 34 -3.52 -10.88 -11.89
C PHE A 34 -2.67 -9.90 -11.08
N LEU A 35 -1.73 -10.41 -10.28
CA LEU A 35 -0.79 -9.60 -9.49
C LEU A 35 -0.02 -8.62 -10.40
N VAL A 36 0.57 -9.10 -11.49
CA VAL A 36 1.34 -8.28 -12.43
C VAL A 36 0.45 -7.22 -13.09
N THR A 37 -0.76 -7.59 -13.50
CA THR A 37 -1.72 -6.68 -14.13
C THR A 37 -2.13 -5.56 -13.17
N VAL A 38 -2.45 -5.90 -11.92
CA VAL A 38 -2.79 -4.90 -10.89
C VAL A 38 -1.60 -4.00 -10.58
N LEU A 39 -0.39 -4.55 -10.43
CA LEU A 39 0.82 -3.76 -10.16
C LEU A 39 1.12 -2.77 -11.28
N LEU A 40 1.01 -3.20 -12.54
CA LEU A 40 1.18 -2.33 -13.70
C LEU A 40 0.08 -1.28 -13.77
N GLY A 41 -1.18 -1.69 -13.58
CA GLY A 41 -2.36 -0.83 -13.56
C GLY A 41 -2.25 0.28 -12.52
N VAL A 42 -1.92 -0.06 -11.27
CA VAL A 42 -1.75 0.92 -10.19
C VAL A 42 -0.55 1.83 -10.47
N ARG A 43 0.57 1.30 -10.96
CA ARG A 43 1.75 2.12 -11.29
C ARG A 43 1.49 3.12 -12.42
N THR A 44 0.79 2.71 -13.47
CA THR A 44 0.43 3.63 -14.57
C THR A 44 -0.53 4.72 -14.07
N LEU A 45 -1.51 4.35 -13.24
CA LEU A 45 -2.48 5.29 -12.70
C LEU A 45 -1.86 6.31 -11.73
N GLN A 46 -0.91 5.88 -10.91
CA GLN A 46 -0.17 6.75 -9.99
C GLN A 46 0.73 7.75 -10.73
N ARG A 47 1.37 7.34 -11.83
CA ARG A 47 2.21 8.25 -12.65
C ARG A 47 1.38 9.20 -13.52
N GLY A 48 0.14 8.84 -13.81
CA GLY A 48 -0.79 9.65 -14.61
C GLY A 48 -1.29 10.92 -13.91
N ARG A 49 -2.18 11.65 -14.60
CA ARG A 49 -2.84 12.86 -14.08
C ARG A 49 -3.70 12.54 -12.84
N PHE A 50 -4.31 11.36 -12.80
CA PHE A 50 -5.14 10.91 -11.69
C PHE A 50 -4.35 10.83 -10.38
N GLY A 51 -3.20 10.13 -10.36
CA GLY A 51 -2.36 10.03 -9.17
C GLY A 51 -1.89 11.37 -8.63
N ARG A 52 -1.52 12.32 -9.51
CA ARG A 52 -1.13 13.67 -9.11
C ARG A 52 -2.27 14.44 -8.44
N ASN A 53 -3.49 14.33 -8.98
CA ASN A 53 -4.68 14.95 -8.38
C ASN A 53 -4.99 14.35 -7.00
N VAL A 54 -4.82 13.03 -6.82
CA VAL A 54 -5.02 12.36 -5.53
C VAL A 54 -4.02 12.87 -4.49
N VAL A 55 -2.75 13.02 -4.85
CA VAL A 55 -1.72 13.57 -3.95
C VAL A 55 -2.03 15.02 -3.58
N ALA A 56 -2.38 15.86 -4.56
CA ALA A 56 -2.73 17.26 -4.31
C ALA A 56 -3.94 17.40 -3.37
N VAL A 57 -4.97 16.57 -3.55
CA VAL A 57 -6.16 16.53 -2.68
C VAL A 57 -5.83 16.01 -1.28
N ARG A 58 -4.84 15.12 -1.14
CA ARG A 58 -4.39 14.58 0.15
C ARG A 58 -3.63 15.61 0.98
N ASP A 59 -2.78 16.41 0.33
CA ASP A 59 -1.91 17.36 1.03
C ASP A 59 -2.67 18.62 1.45
N ASN A 60 -3.46 19.22 0.55
CA ASN A 60 -4.33 20.35 0.89
C ASN A 60 -5.58 20.40 0.00
N PRO A 61 -6.75 19.94 0.49
CA PRO A 61 -7.97 19.90 -0.31
C PRO A 61 -8.49 21.31 -0.67
N ALA A 62 -8.24 22.32 0.18
CA ALA A 62 -8.67 23.69 -0.09
C ALA A 62 -7.87 24.32 -1.24
N GLN A 63 -6.55 24.10 -1.26
CA GLN A 63 -5.68 24.56 -2.34
C GLN A 63 -5.95 23.80 -3.66
N ALA A 64 -6.21 22.49 -3.58
CA ALA A 64 -6.58 21.70 -4.75
C ALA A 64 -7.90 22.19 -5.39
N ALA A 65 -8.89 22.57 -4.58
CA ALA A 65 -10.13 23.14 -5.07
C ALA A 65 -9.92 24.50 -5.78
N ALA A 66 -9.04 25.35 -5.26
CA ALA A 66 -8.68 26.62 -5.90
C ALA A 66 -7.98 26.43 -7.26
N MET A 67 -7.28 25.30 -7.46
CA MET A 67 -6.68 24.92 -8.75
C MET A 67 -7.66 24.23 -9.72
N GLY A 68 -8.96 24.23 -9.42
CA GLY A 68 -10.00 23.66 -10.28
C GLY A 68 -10.13 22.12 -10.21
N ILE A 69 -9.49 21.47 -9.24
CA ILE A 69 -9.59 20.01 -9.06
C ILE A 69 -10.88 19.69 -8.30
N ALA A 70 -11.73 18.84 -8.88
CA ALA A 70 -12.92 18.34 -8.21
C ALA A 70 -12.55 17.36 -7.08
N VAL A 71 -12.41 17.89 -5.86
CA VAL A 71 -12.02 17.14 -4.64
C VAL A 71 -12.93 15.94 -4.40
N VAL A 72 -14.25 16.15 -4.47
CA VAL A 72 -15.25 15.10 -4.21
C VAL A 72 -15.15 13.96 -5.23
N ARG A 73 -15.07 14.28 -6.52
CA ARG A 73 -14.91 13.27 -7.59
C ARG A 73 -13.61 12.48 -7.44
N THR A 74 -12.53 13.15 -7.07
CA THR A 74 -11.21 12.51 -6.87
C THR A 74 -11.24 11.54 -5.69
N LYS A 75 -11.90 11.88 -4.59
CA LYS A 75 -12.07 10.99 -3.43
C LYS A 75 -12.96 9.78 -3.75
N LEU A 76 -14.11 10.01 -4.39
CA LEU A 76 -15.04 8.94 -4.75
C LEU A 76 -14.42 7.93 -5.73
N THR A 77 -13.76 8.42 -6.77
CA THR A 77 -13.07 7.55 -7.75
C THR A 77 -11.94 6.75 -7.10
N THR A 78 -11.17 7.35 -6.18
CA THR A 78 -10.13 6.63 -5.43
C THR A 78 -10.72 5.53 -4.55
N PHE A 79 -11.84 5.81 -3.88
CA PHE A 79 -12.55 4.82 -3.07
C PHE A 79 -13.10 3.66 -3.91
N VAL A 80 -13.79 3.96 -5.01
CA VAL A 80 -14.34 2.94 -5.93
C VAL A 80 -13.23 2.07 -6.50
N LEU A 81 -12.12 2.66 -6.92
CA LEU A 81 -10.98 1.92 -7.46
C LEU A 81 -10.34 1.00 -6.40
N SER A 82 -10.22 1.49 -5.16
CA SER A 82 -9.67 0.69 -4.06
C SER A 82 -10.58 -0.47 -3.69
N GLY A 83 -11.89 -0.23 -3.65
CA GLY A 83 -12.91 -1.27 -3.44
C GLY A 83 -12.90 -2.32 -4.55
N ALA A 84 -12.83 -1.90 -5.81
CA ALA A 84 -12.78 -2.82 -6.95
C ALA A 84 -11.55 -3.75 -6.88
N LEU A 85 -10.37 -3.21 -6.58
CA LEU A 85 -9.15 -4.00 -6.43
C LEU A 85 -9.23 -4.96 -5.22
N ALA A 86 -9.77 -4.49 -4.10
CA ALA A 86 -9.96 -5.32 -2.90
C ALA A 86 -10.94 -6.48 -3.15
N SER A 87 -12.05 -6.22 -3.85
CA SER A 87 -13.03 -7.25 -4.20
C SER A 87 -12.46 -8.29 -5.16
N LEU A 88 -11.70 -7.89 -6.18
CA LEU A 88 -11.05 -8.87 -7.07
C LEU A 88 -10.02 -9.72 -6.32
N ALA A 89 -9.23 -9.12 -5.42
CA ALA A 89 -8.28 -9.86 -4.59
C ALA A 89 -9.00 -10.87 -3.68
N GLY A 90 -10.11 -10.48 -3.05
CA GLY A 90 -10.93 -11.36 -2.22
C GLY A 90 -11.57 -12.50 -3.01
N PHE A 91 -12.10 -12.22 -4.21
CA PHE A 91 -12.65 -13.25 -5.10
C PHE A 91 -11.60 -14.28 -5.50
N LEU A 92 -10.40 -13.82 -5.87
CA LEU A 92 -9.31 -14.69 -6.24
C LEU A 92 -8.83 -15.56 -5.06
N TRP A 93 -8.76 -14.98 -3.86
CA TRP A 93 -8.44 -15.72 -2.65
C TRP A 93 -9.51 -16.78 -2.34
N ALA A 94 -10.79 -16.41 -2.37
CA ALA A 94 -11.90 -17.33 -2.14
C ALA A 94 -11.92 -18.48 -3.16
N ALA A 95 -11.57 -18.23 -4.42
CA ALA A 95 -11.42 -19.27 -5.45
C ALA A 95 -10.25 -20.24 -5.18
N GLY A 96 -9.28 -19.85 -4.37
CA GLY A 96 -8.16 -20.70 -3.97
C GLY A 96 -8.43 -21.54 -2.71
N VAL A 97 -9.36 -21.10 -1.86
CA VAL A 97 -9.70 -21.81 -0.62
C VAL A 97 -10.79 -22.83 -0.90
N THR A 98 -10.49 -24.10 -0.70
CA THR A 98 -11.42 -25.21 -0.96
C THR A 98 -12.51 -25.36 0.10
N ASN A 99 -12.30 -24.82 1.31
CA ASN A 99 -13.24 -24.85 2.42
C ASN A 99 -13.44 -23.43 2.98
N ALA A 100 -14.61 -22.83 2.70
CA ALA A 100 -14.99 -21.55 3.29
C ALA A 100 -15.56 -21.76 4.70
N SER A 101 -14.70 -21.87 5.71
CA SER A 101 -15.13 -21.88 7.12
C SER A 101 -15.13 -20.47 7.71
N PRO A 102 -16.10 -20.10 8.58
CA PRO A 102 -16.08 -18.81 9.29
C PRO A 102 -14.81 -18.59 10.12
N GLU A 103 -14.19 -19.68 10.58
CA GLU A 103 -12.91 -19.67 11.32
C GLU A 103 -11.73 -19.19 10.47
N ALA A 104 -11.86 -19.18 9.15
CA ALA A 104 -10.84 -18.65 8.24
C ALA A 104 -10.80 -17.12 8.22
N PHE A 105 -11.76 -16.40 8.81
CA PHE A 105 -11.81 -14.94 8.82
C PHE A 105 -11.75 -14.32 10.22
N PRO A 106 -10.73 -14.65 11.04
CA PRO A 106 -10.59 -14.03 12.34
C PRO A 106 -10.08 -12.59 12.21
N ALA A 107 -10.48 -11.71 13.14
CA ALA A 107 -10.12 -10.30 13.13
C ALA A 107 -8.60 -10.06 13.02
N TYR A 108 -7.78 -10.93 13.64
CA TYR A 108 -6.32 -10.81 13.59
C TYR A 108 -5.74 -10.90 12.17
N ARG A 109 -6.39 -11.62 11.23
CA ARG A 109 -5.90 -11.70 9.83
C ARG A 109 -5.97 -10.34 9.14
N SER A 110 -7.07 -9.60 9.34
CA SER A 110 -7.23 -8.25 8.79
C SER A 110 -6.19 -7.29 9.35
N LEU A 111 -5.88 -7.39 10.65
CA LEU A 111 -4.80 -6.65 11.29
C LEU A 111 -3.43 -7.02 10.68
N GLY A 112 -3.17 -8.30 10.41
CA GLY A 112 -1.96 -8.75 9.74
C GLY A 112 -1.80 -8.17 8.32
N LEU A 113 -2.88 -8.17 7.53
CA LEU A 113 -2.88 -7.56 6.19
C LEU A 113 -2.63 -6.05 6.23
N LEU A 114 -3.30 -5.33 7.14
CA LEU A 114 -3.09 -3.90 7.35
C LEU A 114 -1.64 -3.61 7.75
N SER A 115 -1.12 -4.43 8.65
CA SER A 115 0.24 -4.33 9.16
C SER A 115 1.29 -4.55 8.07
N ALA A 116 1.10 -5.55 7.21
CA ALA A 116 1.96 -5.77 6.04
C ALA A 116 1.97 -4.57 5.09
N ALA A 117 0.82 -3.92 4.89
CA ALA A 117 0.74 -2.70 4.08
C ALA A 117 1.48 -1.50 4.72
N ILE A 118 1.37 -1.35 6.05
CA ILE A 118 2.08 -0.30 6.80
C ILE A 118 3.60 -0.53 6.76
N ILE A 119 4.06 -1.75 7.06
CA ILE A 119 5.47 -2.15 7.01
C ILE A 119 6.02 -2.02 5.59
N GLY A 120 5.23 -2.45 4.61
CA GLY A 120 5.56 -2.31 3.20
C GLY A 120 5.71 -0.86 2.78
N GLY A 121 4.92 0.05 3.36
CA GLY A 121 4.97 1.49 3.12
C GLY A 121 3.79 1.98 2.28
N LEU A 122 2.94 2.83 2.88
CA LEU A 122 1.68 3.31 2.31
C LEU A 122 1.82 4.16 1.02
N GLY A 123 3.04 4.60 0.68
CA GLY A 123 3.32 5.44 -0.48
C GLY A 123 3.94 4.72 -1.68
N SER A 124 4.24 3.42 -1.58
CA SER A 124 4.94 2.69 -2.64
C SER A 124 4.33 1.33 -2.93
N VAL A 125 3.96 1.14 -4.20
CA VAL A 125 3.47 -0.15 -4.72
C VAL A 125 4.52 -1.26 -4.53
N GLY A 126 5.81 -0.95 -4.71
CA GLY A 126 6.88 -1.93 -4.51
C GLY A 126 7.11 -2.28 -3.04
N GLY A 127 6.90 -1.30 -2.16
CA GLY A 127 6.96 -1.49 -0.73
C GLY A 127 5.86 -2.43 -0.22
N ALA A 128 4.62 -2.23 -0.68
CA ALA A 128 3.49 -3.10 -0.34
C ALA A 128 3.76 -4.58 -0.72
N VAL A 129 4.29 -4.84 -1.92
CA VAL A 129 4.63 -6.20 -2.35
C VAL A 129 5.68 -6.84 -1.44
N LEU A 130 6.73 -6.10 -1.10
CA LEU A 130 7.79 -6.60 -0.20
C LEU A 130 7.26 -6.83 1.23
N GLY A 131 6.42 -5.94 1.74
CA GLY A 131 5.80 -6.10 3.06
C GLY A 131 4.91 -7.34 3.14
N THR A 132 4.09 -7.58 2.11
CA THR A 132 3.27 -8.79 2.02
C THR A 132 4.11 -10.05 1.82
N ALA A 133 5.14 -10.01 0.98
CA ALA A 133 6.06 -11.14 0.78
C ALA A 133 6.84 -11.49 2.06
N TYR A 134 7.22 -10.48 2.85
CA TYR A 134 7.82 -10.70 4.17
C TYR A 134 6.83 -11.37 5.13
N LEU A 135 5.64 -10.78 5.26
CA LEU A 135 4.66 -11.22 6.26
C LEU A 135 4.09 -12.61 5.98
N LEU A 136 3.87 -12.95 4.71
CA LEU A 136 3.33 -14.25 4.29
C LEU A 136 4.43 -15.25 3.94
N GLY A 137 5.55 -14.80 3.39
CA GLY A 137 6.65 -15.67 2.99
C GLY A 137 7.42 -16.22 4.19
N ILE A 138 7.66 -15.41 5.22
CA ILE A 138 8.36 -15.89 6.43
C ILE A 138 7.63 -17.08 7.07
N PRO A 139 6.35 -17.01 7.46
CA PRO A 139 5.68 -18.16 8.08
C PRO A 139 5.61 -19.37 7.14
N TYR A 140 5.54 -19.16 5.82
CA TYR A 140 5.54 -20.23 4.83
C TYR A 140 6.87 -21.01 4.79
N PHE A 141 8.02 -20.33 4.84
CA PHE A 141 9.33 -21.00 4.88
C PHE A 141 9.77 -21.39 6.30
N ALA A 142 9.35 -20.64 7.31
CA ALA A 142 9.72 -20.86 8.71
C ALA A 142 9.03 -22.07 9.33
N SER A 143 7.86 -22.46 8.83
CA SER A 143 7.15 -23.64 9.32
C SER A 143 7.93 -24.94 9.11
N ASP A 144 8.88 -24.98 8.17
CA ASP A 144 9.75 -26.13 7.91
C ASP A 144 11.04 -26.13 8.75
N VAL A 145 11.45 -24.99 9.32
CA VAL A 145 12.80 -24.85 9.91
C VAL A 145 12.76 -24.73 11.44
N SER A 146 11.86 -23.93 12.03
CA SER A 146 11.77 -23.79 13.49
C SER A 146 10.56 -22.95 13.98
N PRO A 147 9.87 -23.34 15.07
CA PRO A 147 8.77 -22.57 15.67
C PRO A 147 9.12 -21.14 16.11
N TYR A 148 10.41 -20.86 16.39
CA TYR A 148 10.86 -19.55 16.88
C TYR A 148 10.76 -18.44 15.82
N PHE A 149 10.85 -18.77 14.53
CA PHE A 149 10.67 -17.79 13.45
C PHE A 149 9.20 -17.37 13.28
N GLY A 150 8.25 -18.18 13.72
CA GLY A 150 6.83 -17.81 13.77
C GLY A 150 6.55 -16.60 14.68
N ILE A 151 7.43 -16.34 15.66
CA ILE A 151 7.32 -15.18 16.55
C ILE A 151 7.52 -13.87 15.75
N LEU A 152 8.34 -13.86 14.70
CA LEU A 152 8.47 -12.68 13.81
C LEU A 152 7.18 -12.40 13.01
N SER A 153 6.37 -13.43 12.77
CA SER A 153 5.06 -13.32 12.11
C SER A 153 3.93 -12.93 13.08
N THR A 154 4.15 -12.97 14.39
CA THR A 154 3.16 -12.52 15.38
C THR A 154 3.17 -11.00 15.53
N GLY A 155 2.11 -10.44 16.12
CA GLY A 155 1.97 -8.99 16.34
C GLY A 155 3.15 -8.36 17.10
N VAL A 156 3.86 -9.12 17.93
CA VAL A 156 5.06 -8.66 18.64
C VAL A 156 6.25 -8.47 17.71
N GLY A 157 6.55 -9.44 16.83
CA GLY A 157 7.59 -9.29 15.80
C GLY A 157 7.29 -8.15 14.84
N LEU A 158 6.01 -7.96 14.55
CA LEU A 158 5.49 -6.86 13.76
C LEU A 158 5.73 -5.50 14.45
N LEU A 159 5.42 -5.42 15.75
CA LEU A 159 5.58 -4.22 16.56
C LEU A 159 7.07 -3.86 16.72
N VAL A 160 7.94 -4.85 16.91
CA VAL A 160 9.40 -4.67 16.91
C VAL A 160 9.88 -4.16 15.54
N LEU A 161 9.40 -4.72 14.43
CA LEU A 161 9.81 -4.26 13.10
C LEU A 161 9.39 -2.82 12.82
N VAL A 162 8.18 -2.42 13.23
CA VAL A 162 7.70 -1.03 13.11
C VAL A 162 8.51 -0.07 13.98
N LEU A 163 8.89 -0.50 15.19
CA LEU A 163 9.72 0.29 16.11
C LEU A 163 11.16 0.46 15.60
N VAL A 164 11.74 -0.59 15.01
CA VAL A 164 13.13 -0.58 14.55
C VAL A 164 13.26 0.10 13.16
N LEU A 165 12.23 0.02 12.30
CA LEU A 165 12.19 0.68 10.99
C LEU A 165 10.95 1.60 10.84
N PRO A 166 10.95 2.83 11.40
CA PRO A 166 9.83 3.78 11.33
C PRO A 166 9.56 4.37 9.93
N GLY A 167 10.12 3.79 8.86
CA GLY A 167 9.81 4.12 7.47
C GLY A 167 9.50 2.91 6.58
N GLY A 168 9.34 1.73 7.18
CA GLY A 168 9.05 0.48 6.49
C GLY A 168 10.20 -0.06 5.63
N LEU A 169 10.01 -1.27 5.09
CA LEU A 169 10.93 -1.91 4.13
C LEU A 169 11.05 -1.10 2.82
N ALA A 170 10.09 -0.23 2.53
CA ALA A 170 10.15 0.71 1.40
C ALA A 170 11.42 1.59 1.46
N ARG A 171 11.78 2.16 2.62
CA ARG A 171 13.00 3.00 2.74
C ARG A 171 14.26 2.20 2.45
N VAL A 172 14.32 0.94 2.85
CA VAL A 172 15.47 0.06 2.60
C VAL A 172 15.52 -0.35 1.12
N ALA A 173 14.39 -0.72 0.52
CA ALA A 173 14.31 -1.09 -0.89
C ALA A 173 14.65 0.08 -1.82
N PHE A 174 14.19 1.30 -1.52
CA PHE A 174 14.56 2.51 -2.27
C PHE A 174 16.01 2.92 -2.01
N ALA A 175 16.53 2.81 -0.77
CA ALA A 175 17.94 3.09 -0.49
C ALA A 175 18.89 2.11 -1.16
N VAL A 176 18.53 0.82 -1.25
CA VAL A 176 19.28 -0.21 -1.97
C VAL A 176 19.18 0.01 -3.47
N ARG A 177 18.00 0.34 -4.01
CA ARG A 177 17.84 0.68 -5.43
C ARG A 177 18.62 1.94 -5.80
N ASP A 178 18.62 2.98 -4.98
CA ASP A 178 19.42 4.19 -5.20
C ASP A 178 20.92 3.90 -5.07
N ARG A 179 21.34 3.04 -4.12
CA ARG A 179 22.75 2.61 -4.01
C ARG A 179 23.20 1.79 -5.23
N ILE A 180 22.34 0.93 -5.76
CA ILE A 180 22.64 0.14 -6.97
C ILE A 180 22.57 1.03 -8.22
N ALA A 181 21.63 1.97 -8.29
CA ALA A 181 21.57 2.96 -9.35
C ALA A 181 22.83 3.86 -9.34
N LEU A 182 23.30 4.28 -8.16
CA LEU A 182 24.56 5.02 -8.03
C LEU A 182 25.77 4.20 -8.50
N LEU A 183 25.81 2.90 -8.21
CA LEU A 183 26.88 2.00 -8.66
C LEU A 183 26.86 1.72 -10.16
N VAL A 184 25.67 1.72 -10.80
CA VAL A 184 25.51 1.37 -12.22
C VAL A 184 25.50 2.60 -13.13
N THR A 185 24.92 3.73 -12.69
CA THR A 185 24.78 4.94 -13.52
C THR A 185 25.68 6.11 -13.11
N GLY A 186 26.38 6.06 -11.97
CA GLY A 186 27.41 7.05 -11.58
C GLY A 186 26.95 8.51 -11.46
N ILE A 187 25.64 8.77 -11.45
CA ILE A 187 25.06 10.13 -11.37
C ILE A 187 24.29 10.25 -10.05
N ASP A 188 24.76 11.13 -9.17
CA ASP A 188 24.09 11.55 -7.95
C ASP A 188 22.80 12.32 -8.30
N ALA A 189 21.65 11.67 -8.16
CA ALA A 189 20.33 12.28 -8.32
C ALA A 189 19.85 13.01 -7.04
N ARG A 190 20.76 13.61 -6.26
CA ARG A 190 20.35 14.63 -5.31
C ARG A 190 20.28 15.96 -6.07
N PRO A 191 19.10 16.60 -6.19
CA PRO A 191 19.10 18.02 -6.48
C PRO A 191 19.90 18.65 -5.35
N ARG A 192 20.99 19.34 -5.68
CA ARG A 192 21.62 20.28 -4.75
C ARG A 192 20.55 21.32 -4.47
N VAL A 193 19.79 21.11 -3.40
CA VAL A 193 18.98 22.16 -2.80
C VAL A 193 20.02 23.12 -2.24
N GLU A 194 20.44 24.09 -3.06
CA GLU A 194 21.05 25.29 -2.52
C GLU A 194 20.09 25.78 -1.44
N PRO A 195 20.56 25.98 -0.20
CA PRO A 195 19.72 26.61 0.80
C PRO A 195 19.25 27.91 0.17
N VAL A 196 17.94 28.04 -0.03
CA VAL A 196 17.32 29.31 -0.36
C VAL A 196 17.80 30.22 0.76
N GLN A 197 18.75 31.11 0.44
CA GLN A 197 19.09 32.18 1.33
C GLN A 197 17.78 32.90 1.53
N GLU A 198 17.23 32.70 2.72
CA GLU A 198 16.12 33.44 3.26
C GLU A 198 16.63 34.88 3.27
N GLN A 199 16.47 35.57 2.13
CA GLN A 199 16.51 37.01 2.05
C GLN A 199 15.42 37.43 3.02
N GLN A 200 15.86 37.67 4.25
CA GLN A 200 15.19 38.48 5.23
C GLN A 200 14.78 39.72 4.46
N SER A 201 13.53 39.72 4.01
CA SER A 201 12.78 40.93 3.75
C SER A 201 12.64 41.59 5.11
N GLU A 202 13.71 42.27 5.49
CA GLU A 202 13.73 43.20 6.59
C GLU A 202 12.57 44.17 6.33
N PRO A 203 11.59 44.27 7.24
CA PRO A 203 10.50 45.20 7.04
C PRO A 203 11.13 46.60 7.02
N GLU A 204 11.12 47.22 5.84
CA GLU A 204 11.59 48.59 5.67
C GLU A 204 10.84 49.46 6.71
N PRO A 205 11.54 50.12 7.64
CA PRO A 205 10.87 50.92 8.64
C PRO A 205 10.20 52.07 7.90
N VAL A 206 8.86 52.08 7.91
CA VAL A 206 8.00 53.17 7.46
C VAL A 206 8.28 54.40 8.33
N ARG A 207 9.37 55.11 8.02
CA ARG A 207 9.77 56.37 8.62
C ARG A 207 10.18 57.27 7.47
N GLU A 208 9.22 58.06 6.97
CA GLU A 208 9.40 59.46 6.54
C GLU A 208 8.21 59.92 5.67
N LEU A 209 7.01 60.05 6.24
CA LEU A 209 5.96 60.92 5.67
C LEU A 209 5.21 61.73 6.74
N VAL A 210 5.84 61.99 7.89
CA VAL A 210 5.26 62.79 9.01
C VAL A 210 5.94 64.16 9.18
N GLY A 211 6.83 64.56 8.28
CA GLY A 211 7.67 65.75 8.47
C GLY A 211 7.75 66.72 7.30
N ALA A 212 6.63 67.20 6.77
CA ALA A 212 6.64 68.38 5.88
C ALA A 212 5.36 69.20 6.02
N GLY A 213 5.02 69.53 7.27
CA GLY A 213 4.21 70.69 7.59
C GLY A 213 5.14 71.82 8.01
N ARG A 214 5.45 72.73 7.08
CA ARG A 214 5.81 74.14 7.29
C ARG A 214 5.99 74.83 5.95
#